data_AF-A0A9P3MY72-F1
#
_entry.id   AF-A0A9P3MY72-F1
#
_cell.length_a   1.000
_cell.length_b   1.000
_cell.length_c   1.000
_cell.angle_alpha   90.00
_cell.angle_beta   90.00
_cell.angle_gamma   90.00
#
_symmetry.space_group_name_H-M   'P 1'
#
loop_
_entity.id
_entity.type
_entity.pdbx_description
1 polymer ?
#
loop_
_entity_poly.entity_id
_entity_poly.type
_entity_poly.pdbx_seq_one_letter_code
_entity_poly.pdbx_strand_id
1 'polypeptide(L)'
;MTTATARLCLAPVHLEASAKEHSAPRFQIISSIGSLKRFEGLRCHGATARAQPARVTVVQRRLKGTVSATATSADAPAAVSSSFIGVKTEEEMMDAITKEAARFRLPERVVLGMRDFYHSYANAVASSGIENAEQLSLQIMSTVFDVIMGQIMKPHAFESHHLAVREPFDYYAFGQNYVRPLINYSKSFIGNVKIFDEIQANLDAGHNVILMTNHQTEADPGVIALMLESSHPRLATSITYVAGDRVVFDPFCMPFSLGRNLLCVHSKKHLNDEPELAEQKRAENRRTLKVMGKLFKEGGNFVWIAPSGGRDRISPDSNYVPPAAFDSSAVGLMRRLTSESGVPSHLHPTALYSYDIMPPPRTLEKELGEKRVIGFHGVAFSVGEEIDFDAVTAGIEDRREAQEKYSDALFASVVEQYDLLVQAVQEKGLDASTDKVKLEQTWL
;
A
#
# COMPACT_ATOMS: atom_id res chain seq x y z
N MET A 1 -6.97 -30.58 -59.82
CA MET A 1 -6.07 -29.42 -59.97
C MET A 1 -5.68 -29.01 -58.55
N THR A 2 -4.51 -29.39 -57.99
CA THR A 2 -3.18 -28.74 -58.16
C THR A 2 -3.26 -27.23 -57.93
N THR A 3 -2.59 -26.61 -56.96
CA THR A 3 -1.21 -26.77 -56.41
C THR A 3 -1.18 -26.58 -54.87
N ALA A 4 -0.27 -27.15 -54.05
CA ALA A 4 1.15 -26.77 -53.82
C ALA A 4 1.38 -25.23 -53.72
N THR A 5 2.15 -24.63 -52.81
CA THR A 5 3.16 -25.06 -51.80
C THR A 5 3.26 -23.93 -50.73
N ALA A 6 3.90 -23.99 -49.55
CA ALA A 6 4.84 -24.92 -48.91
C ALA A 6 4.76 -24.79 -47.35
N ARG A 7 5.79 -25.28 -46.62
CA ARG A 7 6.12 -24.94 -45.22
C ARG A 7 7.57 -24.42 -45.17
N LEU A 8 7.86 -23.41 -44.35
CA LEU A 8 9.24 -23.05 -44.00
C LEU A 8 9.57 -23.59 -42.60
N CYS A 9 10.48 -24.55 -42.53
CA CYS A 9 11.17 -24.87 -41.28
C CYS A 9 12.42 -23.98 -41.17
N LEU A 10 12.64 -23.37 -40.01
CA LEU A 10 13.94 -22.80 -39.66
C LEU A 10 14.48 -23.55 -38.45
N ALA A 11 15.70 -24.08 -38.60
CA ALA A 11 16.43 -24.81 -37.58
C ALA A 11 17.08 -23.85 -36.57
N PRO A 12 17.40 -24.29 -35.34
CA PRO A 12 17.96 -23.42 -34.31
C PRO A 12 19.39 -22.97 -34.65
N VAL A 13 19.67 -21.69 -34.44
CA VAL A 13 21.02 -21.14 -34.51
C VAL A 13 21.74 -21.38 -33.18
N HIS A 14 22.73 -22.28 -33.19
CA HIS A 14 23.72 -22.33 -32.12
C HIS A 14 24.56 -21.05 -32.14
N LEU A 15 24.70 -20.41 -30.98
CA LEU A 15 25.66 -19.33 -30.75
C LEU A 15 26.43 -19.63 -29.47
N GLU A 16 27.59 -20.24 -29.63
CA GLU A 16 28.60 -20.34 -28.56
C GLU A 16 29.21 -18.95 -28.34
N ALA A 17 29.23 -18.48 -27.09
CA ALA A 17 29.93 -17.25 -26.73
C ALA A 17 30.56 -17.34 -25.33
N SER A 18 31.78 -17.90 -25.30
CA SER A 18 32.89 -17.53 -24.42
C SER A 18 32.59 -17.10 -22.97
N ALA A 19 32.89 -17.99 -22.02
CA ALA A 19 33.05 -17.61 -20.63
C ALA A 19 34.22 -16.63 -20.44
N LYS A 20 33.97 -15.54 -19.69
CA LYS A 20 35.02 -14.76 -19.04
C LYS A 20 34.71 -14.59 -17.56
N GLU A 21 35.53 -15.24 -16.74
CA GLU A 21 35.56 -15.00 -15.30
C GLU A 21 35.94 -13.54 -15.03
N HIS A 22 35.14 -12.85 -14.20
CA HIS A 22 35.57 -11.63 -13.53
C HIS A 22 35.43 -11.84 -12.02
N SER A 23 36.59 -11.93 -11.36
CA SER A 23 36.72 -12.13 -9.93
C SER A 23 36.24 -10.90 -9.16
N ALA A 24 35.18 -11.07 -8.37
CA ALA A 24 34.78 -10.07 -7.38
C ALA A 24 35.76 -10.08 -6.19
N PRO A 25 36.24 -8.91 -5.72
CA PRO A 25 37.19 -8.87 -4.61
C PRO A 25 36.52 -9.21 -3.28
N ARG A 26 37.09 -10.19 -2.55
CA ARG A 26 36.75 -10.49 -1.15
C ARG A 26 37.11 -9.29 -0.27
N PHE A 27 36.12 -8.58 0.26
CA PHE A 27 36.33 -7.71 1.41
C PHE A 27 36.30 -8.52 2.71
N GLN A 28 37.46 -8.63 3.37
CA GLN A 28 37.54 -9.15 4.73
C GLN A 28 36.92 -8.12 5.69
N ILE A 29 35.87 -8.51 6.43
CA ILE A 29 35.43 -7.76 7.60
C ILE A 29 36.23 -8.27 8.80
N ILE A 30 37.06 -7.41 9.37
CA ILE A 30 37.89 -7.70 10.53
C ILE A 30 37.01 -7.86 11.77
N SER A 31 37.13 -9.01 12.43
CA SER A 31 36.57 -9.23 13.77
C SER A 31 37.34 -8.41 14.80
N SER A 32 36.64 -7.50 15.50
CA SER A 32 37.17 -6.83 16.70
C SER A 32 36.26 -7.14 17.89
N ILE A 33 36.73 -8.04 18.76
CA ILE A 33 36.09 -8.37 20.03
C ILE A 33 36.54 -7.34 21.06
N GLY A 34 35.65 -6.40 21.40
CA GLY A 34 35.87 -5.37 22.40
C GLY A 34 35.07 -5.62 23.68
N SER A 35 35.63 -6.37 24.62
CA SER A 35 35.05 -6.58 25.95
C SER A 35 35.06 -5.30 26.78
N LEU A 36 33.94 -4.94 27.42
CA LEU A 36 33.94 -4.00 28.55
C LEU A 36 32.85 -4.36 29.56
N LYS A 37 33.23 -4.33 30.84
CA LYS A 37 32.52 -4.92 31.98
C LYS A 37 31.45 -3.98 32.56
N ARG A 38 30.51 -4.58 33.31
CA ARG A 38 29.67 -3.87 34.29
C ARG A 38 30.54 -3.00 35.21
N PHE A 39 30.02 -1.82 35.54
CA PHE A 39 30.27 -1.19 36.84
C PHE A 39 28.94 -0.73 37.43
N GLU A 40 28.73 -1.05 38.71
CA GLU A 40 27.55 -0.68 39.46
C GLU A 40 27.76 0.64 40.21
N GLY A 41 26.67 1.36 40.44
CA GLY A 41 26.51 2.19 41.64
C GLY A 41 27.26 3.53 41.70
N LEU A 42 26.53 4.61 41.47
CA LEU A 42 26.59 5.77 42.38
C LEU A 42 25.25 6.52 42.37
N ARG A 43 24.60 6.64 43.54
CA ARG A 43 23.45 7.53 43.75
C ARG A 43 23.95 8.87 44.27
N CYS A 44 23.58 9.97 43.63
CA CYS A 44 23.58 11.30 44.25
C CYS A 44 22.25 12.02 43.95
N HIS A 45 21.74 12.75 44.94
CA HIS A 45 20.50 13.53 44.81
C HIS A 45 20.76 14.84 44.06
N GLY A 46 19.79 15.29 43.26
CA GLY A 46 19.78 16.61 42.64
C GLY A 46 18.40 16.92 42.07
N ALA A 47 17.65 17.81 42.72
CA ALA A 47 16.33 18.23 42.26
C ALA A 47 16.44 19.55 41.47
N THR A 48 16.00 19.56 40.21
CA THR A 48 15.75 20.79 39.46
C THR A 48 14.61 20.62 38.44
N ALA A 49 13.81 21.69 38.35
CA ALA A 49 12.71 22.03 37.43
C ALA A 49 12.34 21.10 36.25
N ARG A 50 11.02 20.86 36.12
CA ARG A 50 10.37 20.46 34.86
C ARG A 50 10.69 21.45 33.74
N ALA A 51 11.33 20.98 32.67
CA ALA A 51 11.31 21.64 31.36
C ALA A 51 10.29 20.93 30.46
N GLN A 52 9.40 21.69 29.81
CA GLN A 52 8.53 21.16 28.75
C GLN A 52 9.39 20.89 27.50
N PRO A 53 9.20 19.77 26.77
CA PRO A 53 9.88 19.56 25.51
C PRO A 53 9.34 20.56 24.47
N ALA A 54 10.24 21.33 23.87
CA ALA A 54 9.89 22.28 22.82
C ALA A 54 9.29 21.56 21.60
N ARG A 55 8.28 22.18 20.96
CA ARG A 55 7.78 21.73 19.66
C ARG A 55 8.91 21.81 18.63
N VAL A 56 9.38 20.66 18.15
CA VAL A 56 10.37 20.59 17.07
C VAL A 56 9.66 20.76 15.74
N THR A 57 9.83 21.93 15.13
CA THR A 57 9.37 22.20 13.76
C THR A 57 10.14 21.33 12.78
N VAL A 58 9.47 20.36 12.14
CA VAL A 58 10.09 19.53 11.10
C VAL A 58 10.42 20.41 9.89
N VAL A 59 11.67 20.35 9.43
CA VAL A 59 12.18 21.15 8.33
C VAL A 59 11.61 20.62 7.01
N GLN A 60 10.55 21.26 6.50
CA GLN A 60 10.11 21.10 5.12
C GLN A 60 11.19 21.62 4.15
N ARG A 61 11.91 20.69 3.50
CA ARG A 61 12.86 21.00 2.42
C ARG A 61 12.49 20.29 1.11
N ARG A 62 11.29 20.57 0.58
CA ARG A 62 10.94 20.23 -0.83
C ARG A 62 9.95 21.20 -1.50
N LEU A 63 9.97 22.47 -1.10
CA LEU A 63 9.41 23.60 -1.85
C LEU A 63 10.45 24.73 -1.93
N LYS A 64 11.47 24.56 -2.80
CA LYS A 64 12.38 25.64 -3.19
C LYS A 64 11.99 26.23 -4.55
N GLY A 65 10.77 26.78 -4.61
CA GLY A 65 10.44 27.90 -5.48
C GLY A 65 10.56 29.18 -4.65
N THR A 66 11.25 30.21 -5.15
CA THR A 66 11.64 31.38 -4.36
C THR A 66 10.44 32.20 -3.89
N VAL A 67 10.01 32.03 -2.64
CA VAL A 67 9.08 32.94 -1.95
C VAL A 67 9.89 33.81 -0.98
N SER A 68 10.05 35.09 -1.33
CA SER A 68 10.65 36.08 -0.43
C SER A 68 9.71 36.32 0.76
N ALA A 69 10.21 36.07 1.97
CA ALA A 69 9.44 36.23 3.20
C ALA A 69 9.57 37.67 3.72
N THR A 70 8.70 38.58 3.28
CA THR A 70 8.47 39.85 3.99
C THR A 70 7.55 39.60 5.17
N ALA A 71 8.10 39.71 6.38
CA ALA A 71 7.36 39.51 7.63
C ALA A 71 6.19 40.50 7.75
N THR A 72 4.97 39.98 7.85
CA THR A 72 3.77 40.70 8.29
C THR A 72 2.99 39.82 9.28
N SER A 73 2.08 40.47 10.01
CA SER A 73 1.57 40.05 11.33
C SER A 73 0.68 38.80 11.36
N ALA A 74 0.43 38.33 12.59
CA ALA A 74 -0.39 37.16 12.92
C ALA A 74 -1.85 37.22 12.45
N ASP A 75 -2.49 36.05 12.48
CA ASP A 75 -3.95 35.80 12.44
C ASP A 75 -4.70 36.26 11.17
N ALA A 76 -4.27 35.74 10.02
CA ALA A 76 -5.21 35.40 8.95
C ALA A 76 -5.57 33.91 9.05
N PRO A 77 -6.87 33.52 9.09
CA PRO A 77 -7.23 32.11 9.02
C PRO A 77 -6.73 31.52 7.69
N ALA A 78 -6.05 30.36 7.77
CA ALA A 78 -5.59 29.65 6.58
C ALA A 78 -6.79 29.46 5.64
N ALA A 79 -6.69 30.01 4.43
CA ALA A 79 -7.84 30.30 3.61
C ALA A 79 -8.40 28.98 3.04
N VAL A 80 -9.40 28.41 3.71
CA VAL A 80 -9.98 27.10 3.38
C VAL A 80 -10.34 27.02 1.90
N SER A 81 -10.06 25.88 1.27
CA SER A 81 -10.54 25.63 -0.08
C SER A 81 -12.07 25.69 -0.07
N SER A 82 -12.63 26.32 -1.08
CA SER A 82 -14.08 26.46 -1.21
C SER A 82 -14.53 26.51 -2.67
N SER A 83 -13.58 26.62 -3.61
CA SER A 83 -13.86 26.67 -5.04
C SER A 83 -14.44 25.35 -5.58
N PHE A 84 -14.19 24.22 -4.92
CA PHE A 84 -14.76 22.91 -5.28
C PHE A 84 -16.16 22.68 -4.69
N ILE A 85 -16.55 23.43 -3.66
CA ILE A 85 -17.84 23.26 -2.98
C ILE A 85 -18.96 23.76 -3.91
N GLY A 86 -19.88 22.85 -4.26
CA GLY A 86 -21.06 23.18 -5.05
C GLY A 86 -20.85 23.26 -6.56
N VAL A 87 -19.69 22.81 -7.07
CA VAL A 87 -19.45 22.57 -8.51
C VAL A 87 -20.48 21.58 -9.08
N LYS A 88 -21.06 21.91 -10.24
CA LYS A 88 -22.12 21.17 -10.93
C LYS A 88 -21.80 20.84 -12.38
N THR A 89 -20.75 21.42 -12.96
CA THR A 89 -20.34 21.15 -14.34
C THR A 89 -18.84 20.91 -14.45
N GLU A 90 -18.41 20.27 -15.53
CA GLU A 90 -16.97 20.11 -15.84
C GLU A 90 -16.27 21.45 -16.05
N GLU A 91 -16.95 22.44 -16.64
CA GLU A 91 -16.42 23.81 -16.78
C GLU A 91 -16.14 24.43 -15.40
N GLU A 92 -17.10 24.37 -14.47
CA GLU A 92 -16.92 24.84 -13.09
C GLU A 92 -15.80 24.09 -12.35
N MET A 93 -15.61 22.79 -12.62
CA MET A 93 -14.50 21.99 -12.09
C MET A 93 -13.14 22.50 -12.60
N MET A 94 -13.00 22.71 -13.90
CA MET A 94 -11.75 23.23 -14.50
C MET A 94 -11.43 24.63 -13.99
N ASP A 95 -12.46 25.46 -13.83
CA ASP A 95 -12.38 26.80 -13.26
C ASP A 95 -11.95 26.76 -11.78
N ALA A 96 -12.50 25.84 -10.98
CA ALA A 96 -12.13 25.63 -9.58
C ALA A 96 -10.65 25.22 -9.45
N ILE A 97 -10.19 24.26 -10.26
CA ILE A 97 -8.78 23.86 -10.34
C ILE A 97 -7.89 25.07 -10.64
N THR A 98 -8.25 25.90 -11.63
CA THR A 98 -7.46 27.09 -12.00
C THR A 98 -7.48 28.18 -10.93
N LYS A 99 -8.62 28.43 -10.27
CA LYS A 99 -8.73 29.40 -9.16
C LYS A 99 -7.85 29.00 -7.97
N GLU A 100 -7.92 27.74 -7.55
CA GLU A 100 -7.13 27.22 -6.43
C GLU A 100 -5.64 27.13 -6.80
N ALA A 101 -5.30 26.75 -8.03
CA ALA A 101 -3.92 26.79 -8.53
C ALA A 101 -3.30 28.18 -8.45
N ALA A 102 -4.03 29.23 -8.84
CA ALA A 102 -3.58 30.61 -8.71
C ALA A 102 -3.45 31.05 -7.24
N ARG A 103 -4.46 30.72 -6.42
CA ARG A 103 -4.53 31.04 -4.98
C ARG A 103 -3.35 30.45 -4.18
N PHE A 104 -3.00 29.20 -4.47
CA PHE A 104 -1.93 28.47 -3.77
C PHE A 104 -0.59 28.42 -4.53
N ARG A 105 -0.51 29.09 -5.69
CA ARG A 105 0.68 29.12 -6.58
C ARG A 105 1.19 27.71 -6.91
N LEU A 106 0.26 26.81 -7.23
CA LEU A 106 0.58 25.43 -7.58
C LEU A 106 1.43 25.40 -8.89
N PRO A 107 2.49 24.57 -8.96
CA PRO A 107 3.23 24.38 -10.20
C PRO A 107 2.32 23.86 -11.33
N GLU A 108 2.56 24.29 -12.56
CA GLU A 108 1.75 23.93 -13.74
C GLU A 108 1.52 22.41 -13.88
N ARG A 109 2.56 21.59 -13.65
CA ARG A 109 2.45 20.13 -13.64
C ARG A 109 1.42 19.57 -12.64
N VAL A 110 1.19 20.25 -11.51
CA VAL A 110 0.18 19.87 -10.51
C VAL A 110 -1.21 20.20 -11.03
N VAL A 111 -1.36 21.35 -11.69
CA VAL A 111 -2.62 21.77 -12.34
C VAL A 111 -3.01 20.78 -13.43
N LEU A 112 -2.05 20.40 -14.30
CA LEU A 112 -2.24 19.37 -15.31
C LEU A 112 -2.56 18.01 -14.68
N GLY A 113 -1.81 17.61 -13.64
CA GLY A 113 -2.07 16.37 -12.90
C GLY A 113 -3.47 16.31 -12.26
N MET A 114 -4.00 17.42 -11.75
CA MET A 114 -5.38 17.49 -11.23
C MET A 114 -6.42 17.34 -12.35
N ARG A 115 -6.22 17.99 -13.51
CA ARG A 115 -7.11 17.83 -14.66
C ARG A 115 -7.10 16.41 -15.21
N ASP A 116 -5.91 15.84 -15.44
CA ASP A 116 -5.73 14.45 -15.87
C ASP A 116 -6.38 13.47 -14.88
N PHE A 117 -6.26 13.72 -13.58
CA PHE A 117 -6.88 12.91 -12.53
C PHE A 117 -8.41 12.98 -12.58
N TYR A 118 -8.99 14.18 -12.72
CA TYR A 118 -10.44 14.34 -12.93
C TYR A 118 -10.93 13.59 -14.16
N HIS A 119 -10.33 13.84 -15.34
CA HIS A 119 -10.78 13.22 -16.58
C HIS A 119 -10.59 11.69 -16.54
N SER A 120 -9.51 11.18 -15.95
CA SER A 120 -9.31 9.73 -15.81
C SER A 120 -10.34 9.10 -14.88
N TYR A 121 -10.74 9.78 -13.80
CA TYR A 121 -11.80 9.30 -12.91
C TYR A 121 -13.17 9.33 -13.60
N ALA A 122 -13.53 10.45 -14.21
CA ALA A 122 -14.81 10.63 -14.90
C ALA A 122 -14.98 9.63 -16.06
N ASN A 123 -13.93 9.38 -16.84
CA ASN A 123 -13.94 8.37 -17.90
C ASN A 123 -14.12 6.95 -17.34
N ALA A 124 -13.47 6.60 -16.23
CA ALA A 124 -13.65 5.30 -15.59
C ALA A 124 -15.09 5.13 -15.09
N VAL A 125 -15.64 6.10 -14.37
CA VAL A 125 -17.03 6.05 -13.87
C VAL A 125 -18.03 6.06 -15.04
N ALA A 126 -17.81 6.82 -16.11
CA ALA A 126 -18.65 6.75 -17.31
C ALA A 126 -18.63 5.36 -17.97
N SER A 127 -17.46 4.71 -18.03
CA SER A 127 -17.34 3.35 -18.58
C SER A 127 -18.00 2.25 -17.74
N SER A 128 -18.40 2.55 -16.50
CA SER A 128 -19.14 1.61 -15.64
C SER A 128 -20.60 1.41 -16.02
N GLY A 129 -21.18 2.32 -16.82
CA GLY A 129 -22.61 2.30 -17.17
C GLY A 129 -23.54 2.86 -16.09
N ILE A 130 -23.04 3.48 -15.03
CA ILE A 130 -23.85 4.21 -14.04
C ILE A 130 -24.60 5.36 -14.72
N GLU A 131 -25.94 5.39 -14.60
CA GLU A 131 -26.83 6.34 -15.30
C GLU A 131 -26.46 7.82 -15.06
N ASN A 132 -26.07 8.17 -13.83
CA ASN A 132 -25.67 9.52 -13.43
C ASN A 132 -24.15 9.71 -13.29
N ALA A 133 -23.34 8.96 -14.06
CA ALA A 133 -21.88 8.91 -13.95
C ALA A 133 -21.18 10.28 -13.92
N GLU A 134 -21.59 11.23 -14.77
CA GLU A 134 -21.02 12.58 -14.82
C GLU A 134 -21.25 13.33 -13.49
N GLN A 135 -22.50 13.39 -13.05
CA GLN A 135 -22.88 14.08 -11.80
C GLN A 135 -22.24 13.42 -10.57
N LEU A 136 -22.13 12.09 -10.56
CA LEU A 136 -21.43 11.33 -9.51
C LEU A 136 -19.93 11.66 -9.51
N SER A 137 -19.30 11.70 -10.68
CA SER A 137 -17.88 12.03 -10.83
C SER A 137 -17.56 13.43 -10.34
N LEU A 138 -18.40 14.42 -10.67
CA LEU A 138 -18.28 15.79 -10.16
C LEU A 138 -18.39 15.85 -8.63
N GLN A 139 -19.40 15.20 -8.04
CA GLN A 139 -19.59 15.19 -6.57
C GLN A 139 -18.41 14.55 -5.83
N ILE A 140 -17.91 13.42 -6.32
CA ILE A 140 -16.78 12.73 -5.71
C ILE A 140 -15.50 13.56 -5.90
N MET A 141 -15.18 13.97 -7.13
CA MET A 141 -13.92 14.66 -7.42
C MET A 141 -13.84 16.05 -6.81
N SER A 142 -14.96 16.77 -6.66
CA SER A 142 -14.98 18.02 -5.87
C SER A 142 -14.59 17.77 -4.43
N THR A 143 -15.13 16.71 -3.81
CA THR A 143 -14.77 16.32 -2.45
C THR A 143 -13.30 15.93 -2.37
N VAL A 144 -12.81 15.12 -3.33
CA VAL A 144 -11.39 14.69 -3.42
C VAL A 144 -10.45 15.89 -3.53
N PHE A 145 -10.71 16.86 -4.41
CA PHE A 145 -9.83 18.01 -4.54
C PHE A 145 -9.88 18.95 -3.33
N ASP A 146 -11.05 19.16 -2.72
CA ASP A 146 -11.17 19.97 -1.50
C ASP A 146 -10.28 19.42 -0.36
N VAL A 147 -10.36 18.10 -0.09
CA VAL A 147 -9.52 17.47 0.95
C VAL A 147 -8.04 17.40 0.57
N ILE A 148 -7.69 17.26 -0.72
CA ILE A 148 -6.30 17.35 -1.21
C ILE A 148 -5.75 18.75 -0.99
N MET A 149 -6.51 19.80 -1.30
CA MET A 149 -6.10 21.18 -1.01
C MET A 149 -5.92 21.41 0.50
N GLY A 150 -6.77 20.79 1.32
CA GLY A 150 -6.58 20.68 2.76
C GLY A 150 -5.19 20.14 3.15
N GLN A 151 -4.77 19.03 2.54
CA GLN A 151 -3.45 18.43 2.80
C GLN A 151 -2.29 19.22 2.19
N ILE A 152 -2.47 19.93 1.07
CA ILE A 152 -1.44 20.83 0.52
C ILE A 152 -1.21 22.03 1.46
N MET A 153 -2.28 22.60 2.01
CA MET A 153 -2.19 23.71 2.98
C MET A 153 -1.61 23.29 4.32
N LYS A 154 -2.07 22.15 4.85
CA LYS A 154 -1.73 21.66 6.19
C LYS A 154 -1.62 20.13 6.17
N PRO A 155 -0.47 19.58 5.72
CA PRO A 155 -0.25 18.14 5.68
C PRO A 155 -0.44 17.51 7.06
N HIS A 156 -1.22 16.44 7.13
CA HIS A 156 -1.29 15.60 8.32
C HIS A 156 0.07 14.96 8.64
N ALA A 157 0.43 14.87 9.92
CA ALA A 157 1.64 14.20 10.38
C ALA A 157 1.26 12.83 10.95
N PHE A 158 1.40 11.78 10.14
CA PHE A 158 1.06 10.41 10.54
C PHE A 158 1.95 9.91 11.69
N GLU A 159 1.32 9.30 12.69
CA GLU A 159 2.03 8.61 13.78
C GLU A 159 2.51 7.21 13.37
N SER A 160 3.35 6.58 14.20
CA SER A 160 3.80 5.20 13.98
C SER A 160 2.66 4.19 13.89
N HIS A 161 1.57 4.42 14.62
CA HIS A 161 0.30 3.72 14.47
C HIS A 161 -0.79 4.79 14.35
N HIS A 162 -1.40 4.87 13.17
CA HIS A 162 -2.45 5.81 12.84
C HIS A 162 -3.79 5.06 12.84
N LEU A 163 -4.82 5.64 13.44
CA LEU A 163 -6.18 5.11 13.42
C LEU A 163 -7.04 5.90 12.44
N ALA A 164 -7.96 5.22 11.75
CA ALA A 164 -8.82 5.84 10.75
C ALA A 164 -9.61 7.03 11.33
N VAL A 165 -9.48 8.21 10.70
CA VAL A 165 -10.18 9.43 11.12
C VAL A 165 -11.62 9.37 10.59
N ARG A 166 -12.58 9.25 11.51
CA ARG A 166 -14.02 9.16 11.21
C ARG A 166 -14.79 10.47 11.43
N GLU A 167 -14.23 11.40 12.21
CA GLU A 167 -14.88 12.64 12.66
C GLU A 167 -13.87 13.81 12.68
N PRO A 168 -14.28 15.07 12.41
CA PRO A 168 -15.61 15.53 11.99
C PRO A 168 -15.90 15.28 10.50
N PHE A 169 -14.96 14.65 9.78
CA PHE A 169 -15.11 14.21 8.40
C PHE A 169 -14.70 12.74 8.33
N ASP A 170 -15.57 11.90 7.76
CA ASP A 170 -15.33 10.46 7.67
C ASP A 170 -14.43 10.15 6.46
N TYR A 171 -13.11 10.13 6.68
CA TYR A 171 -12.14 9.81 5.64
C TYR A 171 -12.24 8.34 5.17
N TYR A 172 -12.77 7.43 5.99
CA TYR A 172 -13.02 6.05 5.57
C TYR A 172 -14.18 6.02 4.56
N ALA A 173 -15.32 6.63 4.90
CA ALA A 173 -16.49 6.68 4.01
C ALA A 173 -16.17 7.43 2.71
N PHE A 174 -15.44 8.55 2.79
CA PHE A 174 -14.86 9.25 1.64
C PHE A 174 -14.06 8.30 0.74
N GLY A 175 -13.12 7.55 1.32
CA GLY A 175 -12.29 6.60 0.56
C GLY A 175 -13.07 5.44 -0.04
N GLN A 176 -14.05 4.88 0.68
CA GLN A 176 -14.95 3.85 0.15
C GLN A 176 -15.77 4.38 -1.03
N ASN A 177 -16.39 5.56 -0.88
CA ASN A 177 -17.25 6.16 -1.90
C ASN A 177 -16.47 6.50 -3.17
N TYR A 178 -15.21 6.92 -3.04
CA TYR A 178 -14.33 7.18 -4.17
C TYR A 178 -13.96 5.90 -4.96
N VAL A 179 -13.64 4.78 -4.29
CA VAL A 179 -13.27 3.52 -4.98
C VAL A 179 -14.50 2.76 -5.49
N ARG A 180 -15.64 2.85 -4.80
CA ARG A 180 -16.87 2.07 -5.10
C ARG A 180 -17.31 2.05 -6.57
N PRO A 181 -17.41 3.16 -7.31
CA PRO A 181 -17.86 3.14 -8.71
C PRO A 181 -16.79 2.67 -9.70
N LEU A 182 -15.56 2.38 -9.24
CA LEU A 182 -14.48 1.85 -10.07
C LEU A 182 -14.47 0.31 -10.11
N ILE A 183 -15.16 -0.36 -9.18
CA ILE A 183 -15.20 -1.82 -9.12
C ILE A 183 -16.35 -2.37 -9.97
N ASN A 184 -16.02 -3.21 -10.95
CA ASN A 184 -17.01 -4.02 -11.66
C ASN A 184 -17.37 -5.26 -10.82
N TYR A 185 -18.32 -5.09 -9.90
CA TYR A 185 -18.80 -6.15 -9.00
C TYR A 185 -19.27 -7.43 -9.71
N SER A 186 -19.80 -7.34 -10.94
CA SER A 186 -20.19 -8.53 -11.72
C SER A 186 -19.01 -9.39 -12.19
N LYS A 187 -17.83 -8.77 -12.30
CA LYS A 187 -16.54 -9.38 -12.70
C LYS A 187 -15.54 -9.44 -11.55
N SER A 188 -16.00 -9.23 -10.32
CA SER A 188 -15.16 -9.30 -9.12
C SER A 188 -15.38 -10.62 -8.38
N PHE A 189 -14.41 -11.09 -7.58
CA PHE A 189 -14.51 -12.38 -6.88
C PHE A 189 -13.80 -12.36 -5.52
N ILE A 190 -14.41 -12.96 -4.50
CA ILE A 190 -13.75 -13.23 -3.22
C ILE A 190 -13.46 -14.73 -3.09
N GLY A 191 -12.20 -15.07 -2.82
CA GLY A 191 -11.72 -16.44 -2.64
C GLY A 191 -11.75 -16.85 -1.17
N ASN A 192 -12.25 -18.06 -0.90
CA ASN A 192 -12.25 -18.72 0.41
C ASN A 192 -12.94 -17.90 1.52
N VAL A 193 -14.20 -17.49 1.29
CA VAL A 193 -15.02 -16.73 2.25
C VAL A 193 -14.99 -17.33 3.67
N LYS A 194 -15.01 -18.66 3.80
CA LYS A 194 -14.95 -19.37 5.09
C LYS A 194 -13.68 -19.12 5.92
N ILE A 195 -12.54 -18.87 5.27
CA ILE A 195 -11.31 -18.55 6.01
C ILE A 195 -11.42 -17.15 6.61
N PHE A 196 -12.22 -16.24 6.04
CA PHE A 196 -12.54 -14.97 6.70
C PHE A 196 -13.46 -15.15 7.93
N ASP A 197 -14.35 -16.15 7.96
CA ASP A 197 -15.11 -16.53 9.17
C ASP A 197 -14.15 -17.02 10.28
N GLU A 198 -13.14 -17.82 9.92
CA GLU A 198 -12.11 -18.32 10.83
C GLU A 198 -11.20 -17.18 11.35
N ILE A 199 -10.79 -16.27 10.47
CA ILE A 199 -10.06 -15.04 10.83
C ILE A 199 -10.87 -14.18 11.79
N GLN A 200 -12.17 -14.01 11.54
CA GLN A 200 -13.09 -13.30 12.43
C GLN A 200 -13.15 -13.95 13.80
N ALA A 201 -13.26 -15.29 13.87
CA ALA A 201 -13.29 -16.05 15.13
C ALA A 201 -11.95 -15.99 15.89
N ASN A 202 -10.81 -16.06 15.20
CA ASN A 202 -9.48 -15.91 15.80
C ASN A 202 -9.30 -14.52 16.42
N LEU A 203 -9.74 -13.46 15.73
CA LEU A 203 -9.70 -12.09 16.26
C LEU A 203 -10.64 -11.91 17.48
N ASP A 204 -11.82 -12.52 17.45
CA ASP A 204 -12.76 -12.53 18.60
C ASP A 204 -12.20 -13.31 19.81
N ALA A 205 -11.37 -14.33 19.58
CA ALA A 205 -10.59 -15.02 20.61
C ALA A 205 -9.38 -14.22 21.13
N GLY A 206 -9.13 -13.01 20.59
CA GLY A 206 -8.00 -12.15 20.96
C GLY A 206 -6.69 -12.54 20.29
N HIS A 207 -6.69 -13.45 19.32
CA HIS A 207 -5.49 -13.80 18.55
C HIS A 207 -5.10 -12.65 17.59
N ASN A 208 -3.86 -12.65 17.11
CA ASN A 208 -3.47 -11.75 16.01
C ASN A 208 -3.63 -12.47 14.67
N VAL A 209 -4.03 -11.76 13.61
CA VAL A 209 -4.09 -12.30 12.24
C VAL A 209 -3.32 -11.38 11.30
N ILE A 210 -2.42 -11.97 10.51
CA ILE A 210 -1.53 -11.25 9.59
C ILE A 210 -1.70 -11.81 8.17
N LEU A 211 -2.13 -10.95 7.26
CA LEU A 211 -2.21 -11.24 5.83
C LEU A 211 -0.87 -10.92 5.15
N MET A 212 -0.23 -11.96 4.61
CA MET A 212 1.01 -11.89 3.83
C MET A 212 0.65 -11.84 2.34
N THR A 213 0.77 -10.68 1.71
CA THR A 213 0.10 -10.40 0.43
C THR A 213 1.01 -9.84 -0.66
N ASN A 214 0.56 -9.94 -1.92
CA ASN A 214 1.01 -9.01 -2.97
C ASN A 214 0.29 -7.65 -2.83
N HIS A 215 0.67 -6.67 -3.64
CA HIS A 215 0.16 -5.29 -3.55
C HIS A 215 0.22 -4.68 -4.95
N GLN A 216 -0.85 -4.08 -5.44
CA GLN A 216 -0.92 -3.63 -6.84
C GLN A 216 -1.17 -2.13 -6.97
N THR A 217 -2.04 -1.55 -6.15
CA THR A 217 -2.46 -0.15 -6.26
C THR A 217 -2.41 0.58 -4.91
N GLU A 218 -2.35 1.92 -4.93
CA GLU A 218 -2.50 2.70 -3.69
C GLU A 218 -3.96 2.64 -3.16
N ALA A 219 -4.90 2.13 -3.97
CA ALA A 219 -6.31 1.95 -3.64
C ALA A 219 -6.62 0.56 -3.04
N ASP A 220 -5.62 -0.33 -2.88
CA ASP A 220 -5.80 -1.67 -2.34
C ASP A 220 -6.54 -1.71 -0.99
N PRO A 221 -6.31 -0.78 -0.03
CA PRO A 221 -7.11 -0.70 1.19
C PRO A 221 -8.61 -0.44 0.96
N GLY A 222 -8.95 0.35 -0.07
CA GLY A 222 -10.34 0.60 -0.46
C GLY A 222 -10.96 -0.62 -1.15
N VAL A 223 -10.22 -1.27 -2.06
CA VAL A 223 -10.64 -2.50 -2.72
C VAL A 223 -10.90 -3.60 -1.69
N ILE A 224 -9.94 -3.91 -0.82
CA ILE A 224 -10.09 -4.95 0.22
C ILE A 224 -11.29 -4.68 1.13
N ALA A 225 -11.48 -3.43 1.57
CA ALA A 225 -12.63 -3.07 2.39
C ALA A 225 -13.97 -3.25 1.65
N LEU A 226 -14.06 -2.85 0.37
CA LEU A 226 -15.27 -3.03 -0.45
C LEU A 226 -15.57 -4.52 -0.73
N MET A 227 -14.55 -5.35 -0.90
CA MET A 227 -14.70 -6.80 -1.11
C MET A 227 -15.16 -7.54 0.15
N LEU A 228 -14.88 -6.98 1.34
CA LEU A 228 -15.26 -7.55 2.63
C LEU A 228 -16.52 -6.93 3.25
N GLU A 229 -16.97 -5.74 2.85
CA GLU A 229 -17.96 -4.97 3.63
C GLU A 229 -19.30 -5.67 3.85
N SER A 230 -19.77 -6.46 2.87
CA SER A 230 -21.08 -7.12 2.95
C SER A 230 -21.04 -8.40 3.79
N SER A 231 -19.99 -9.21 3.67
CA SER A 231 -19.82 -10.46 4.40
C SER A 231 -19.14 -10.31 5.76
N HIS A 232 -18.18 -9.39 5.86
CA HIS A 232 -17.22 -9.26 6.96
C HIS A 232 -16.98 -7.77 7.32
N PRO A 233 -18.02 -6.97 7.64
CA PRO A 233 -17.90 -5.52 7.88
C PRO A 233 -16.92 -5.15 9.00
N ARG A 234 -16.72 -6.03 10.00
CA ARG A 234 -15.71 -5.84 11.05
C ARG A 234 -14.30 -5.93 10.50
N LEU A 235 -14.00 -6.91 9.63
CA LEU A 235 -12.69 -7.06 8.99
C LEU A 235 -12.41 -5.89 8.03
N ALA A 236 -13.44 -5.45 7.28
CA ALA A 236 -13.35 -4.31 6.36
C ALA A 236 -12.98 -2.97 7.05
N THR A 237 -13.19 -2.87 8.37
CA THR A 237 -12.99 -1.63 9.16
C THR A 237 -11.88 -1.72 10.21
N SER A 238 -11.55 -2.91 10.73
CA SER A 238 -10.50 -3.11 11.75
C SER A 238 -9.10 -3.34 11.18
N ILE A 239 -9.00 -3.77 9.92
CA ILE A 239 -7.72 -4.09 9.26
C ILE A 239 -6.75 -2.90 9.31
N THR A 240 -5.48 -3.22 9.61
CA THR A 240 -4.39 -2.24 9.77
C THR A 240 -3.29 -2.51 8.74
N TYR A 241 -3.04 -1.53 7.88
CA TYR A 241 -2.12 -1.68 6.73
C TYR A 241 -0.70 -1.21 7.09
N VAL A 242 0.29 -2.07 6.89
CA VAL A 242 1.71 -1.66 6.95
C VAL A 242 2.03 -0.83 5.71
N ALA A 243 2.16 0.49 5.87
CA ALA A 243 2.10 1.46 4.78
C ALA A 243 3.38 2.30 4.63
N GLY A 244 3.72 2.62 3.37
CA GLY A 244 4.97 3.27 2.97
C GLY A 244 4.92 4.80 2.81
N ASP A 245 6.09 5.44 2.71
CA ASP A 245 6.32 6.89 2.52
C ASP A 245 5.28 7.58 1.63
N ARG A 246 5.01 7.02 0.45
CA ARG A 246 4.23 7.68 -0.59
C ARG A 246 2.81 8.00 -0.15
N VAL A 247 2.12 7.04 0.44
CA VAL A 247 0.71 7.24 0.85
C VAL A 247 0.57 8.13 2.08
N VAL A 248 1.63 8.33 2.86
CA VAL A 248 1.63 9.22 4.05
C VAL A 248 2.23 10.60 3.80
N PHE A 249 2.90 10.84 2.66
CA PHE A 249 3.51 12.13 2.31
C PHE A 249 3.02 12.78 1.01
N ASP A 250 2.41 12.04 0.07
CA ASP A 250 1.81 12.63 -1.14
C ASP A 250 0.43 13.23 -0.80
N PRO A 251 0.22 14.56 -0.92
CA PRO A 251 -1.06 15.19 -0.61
C PRO A 251 -2.25 14.64 -1.40
N PHE A 252 -2.03 13.99 -2.55
CA PHE A 252 -3.07 13.32 -3.32
C PHE A 252 -3.47 11.95 -2.75
N CYS A 253 -2.60 11.31 -1.96
CA CYS A 253 -2.86 10.01 -1.32
C CYS A 253 -3.28 10.18 0.16
N MET A 254 -2.73 11.17 0.85
CA MET A 254 -2.96 11.41 2.28
C MET A 254 -4.44 11.43 2.71
N PRO A 255 -5.41 12.00 1.97
CA PRO A 255 -6.82 11.94 2.34
C PRO A 255 -7.38 10.51 2.39
N PHE A 256 -6.94 9.63 1.50
CA PHE A 256 -7.35 8.23 1.50
C PHE A 256 -6.70 7.45 2.64
N SER A 257 -5.43 7.76 2.94
CA SER A 257 -4.66 7.20 4.06
C SER A 257 -5.23 7.59 5.43
N LEU A 258 -5.73 8.83 5.58
CA LEU A 258 -6.40 9.29 6.80
C LEU A 258 -7.58 8.39 7.19
N GLY A 259 -8.27 7.80 6.20
CA GLY A 259 -9.40 6.90 6.39
C GLY A 259 -9.07 5.44 6.70
N ARG A 260 -7.81 5.09 6.95
CA ARG A 260 -7.38 3.71 7.23
C ARG A 260 -6.63 3.62 8.55
N ASN A 261 -6.58 2.43 9.15
CA ASN A 261 -5.65 2.15 10.23
C ASN A 261 -4.30 1.79 9.59
N LEU A 262 -3.20 2.42 10.01
CA LEU A 262 -1.89 2.27 9.38
C LEU A 262 -0.78 2.01 10.39
N LEU A 263 0.17 1.16 10.03
CA LEU A 263 1.48 1.06 10.67
C LEU A 263 2.51 1.69 9.72
N CYS A 264 2.89 2.94 10.00
CA CYS A 264 3.66 3.76 9.09
C CYS A 264 5.15 3.39 9.11
N VAL A 265 5.67 2.90 7.99
CA VAL A 265 7.07 2.44 7.85
C VAL A 265 7.72 2.95 6.57
N HIS A 266 9.02 3.22 6.64
CA HIS A 266 9.83 3.52 5.48
C HIS A 266 10.27 2.25 4.78
N SER A 267 9.88 2.07 3.52
CA SER A 267 10.28 0.91 2.71
C SER A 267 11.80 0.90 2.52
N LYS A 268 12.42 -0.28 2.67
CA LYS A 268 13.86 -0.48 2.45
C LYS A 268 14.30 0.00 1.05
N LYS A 269 13.42 -0.14 0.05
CA LYS A 269 13.62 0.31 -1.34
C LYS A 269 13.87 1.83 -1.45
N HIS A 270 13.34 2.62 -0.52
CA HIS A 270 13.37 4.10 -0.55
C HIS A 270 14.11 4.73 0.65
N LEU A 271 14.81 3.89 1.43
CA LEU A 271 15.48 4.31 2.65
C LEU A 271 16.72 5.19 2.38
N ASN A 272 17.45 4.91 1.31
CA ASN A 272 18.66 5.62 0.92
C ASN A 272 18.45 6.57 -0.29
N ASP A 273 17.20 6.80 -0.70
CA ASP A 273 16.85 7.74 -1.77
C ASP A 273 17.33 9.17 -1.46
N GLU A 274 17.32 9.54 -0.18
CA GLU A 274 17.94 10.74 0.37
C GLU A 274 18.84 10.30 1.53
N PRO A 275 20.16 10.12 1.31
CA PRO A 275 21.07 9.57 2.32
C PRO A 275 21.07 10.34 3.65
N GLU A 276 20.88 11.66 3.60
CA GLU A 276 20.78 12.54 4.77
C GLU A 276 19.58 12.20 5.68
N LEU A 277 18.46 11.71 5.12
CA LEU A 277 17.27 11.32 5.87
C LEU A 277 17.29 9.84 6.31
N ALA A 278 18.23 9.04 5.79
CA ALA A 278 18.21 7.60 5.96
C ALA A 278 18.37 7.16 7.43
N GLU A 279 19.08 7.91 8.27
CA GLU A 279 19.14 7.63 9.72
C GLU A 279 17.82 7.95 10.43
N GLN A 280 17.18 9.07 10.09
CA GLN A 280 15.88 9.45 10.63
C GLN A 280 14.81 8.40 10.30
N LYS A 281 14.70 8.03 9.02
CA LYS A 281 13.79 6.96 8.55
C LYS A 281 14.02 5.63 9.27
N ARG A 282 15.29 5.26 9.54
CA ARG A 282 15.62 4.07 10.35
C ARG A 282 15.17 4.21 11.80
N ALA A 283 15.29 5.40 12.40
CA ALA A 283 14.77 5.67 13.75
C ALA A 283 13.23 5.61 13.80
N GLU A 284 12.54 6.10 12.77
CA GLU A 284 11.09 6.03 12.61
C GLU A 284 10.61 4.58 12.50
N ASN A 285 11.24 3.77 11.65
CA ASN A 285 10.97 2.33 11.58
C ASN A 285 11.18 1.62 12.93
N ARG A 286 12.25 1.96 13.67
CA ARG A 286 12.48 1.40 15.02
C ARG A 286 11.41 1.81 16.02
N ARG A 287 10.73 2.96 15.85
CA ARG A 287 9.56 3.34 16.66
C ARG A 287 8.34 2.52 16.26
N THR A 288 8.01 2.44 14.97
CA THR A 288 6.85 1.68 14.49
C THR A 288 6.95 0.19 14.83
N LEU A 289 8.12 -0.43 14.70
CA LEU A 289 8.31 -1.84 15.09
C LEU A 289 8.13 -2.08 16.61
N LYS A 290 8.44 -1.09 17.46
CA LYS A 290 8.14 -1.17 18.91
C LYS A 290 6.65 -1.05 19.19
N VAL A 291 5.94 -0.21 18.44
CA VAL A 291 4.48 -0.08 18.56
C VAL A 291 3.79 -1.36 18.08
N MET A 292 4.16 -1.88 16.91
CA MET A 292 3.69 -3.17 16.39
C MET A 292 3.94 -4.33 17.36
N GLY A 293 5.14 -4.41 17.94
CA GLY A 293 5.47 -5.41 18.97
C GLY A 293 4.76 -5.21 20.32
N LYS A 294 4.18 -4.03 20.60
CA LYS A 294 3.28 -3.79 21.73
C LYS A 294 1.86 -4.25 21.37
N LEU A 295 1.36 -3.84 20.20
CA LEU A 295 0.04 -4.25 19.69
C LEU A 295 -0.11 -5.77 19.68
N PHE A 296 0.82 -6.53 19.10
CA PHE A 296 0.71 -7.99 19.08
C PHE A 296 0.69 -8.65 20.47
N LYS A 297 1.26 -7.99 21.51
CA LYS A 297 1.18 -8.45 22.91
C LYS A 297 -0.15 -8.13 23.58
N GLU A 298 -0.90 -7.15 23.04
CA GLU A 298 -2.24 -6.81 23.47
C GLU A 298 -3.29 -7.73 22.83
N GLY A 299 -2.97 -8.32 21.67
CA GLY A 299 -3.82 -9.28 20.95
C GLY A 299 -4.92 -8.61 20.11
N GLY A 300 -5.68 -9.42 19.36
CA GLY A 300 -6.83 -8.98 18.56
C GLY A 300 -6.49 -8.12 17.33
N ASN A 301 -5.23 -8.10 16.87
CA ASN A 301 -4.82 -7.24 15.76
C ASN A 301 -4.97 -7.94 14.41
N PHE A 302 -5.65 -7.28 13.47
CA PHE A 302 -5.74 -7.70 12.08
C PHE A 302 -4.83 -6.83 11.21
N VAL A 303 -3.75 -7.40 10.67
CA VAL A 303 -2.70 -6.65 9.97
C VAL A 303 -2.53 -7.13 8.53
N TRP A 304 -2.48 -6.19 7.60
CA TRP A 304 -2.08 -6.41 6.21
C TRP A 304 -0.64 -5.97 6.01
N ILE A 305 0.18 -6.80 5.36
CA ILE A 305 1.54 -6.44 4.95
C ILE A 305 1.88 -7.06 3.59
N ALA A 306 2.47 -6.25 2.72
CA ALA A 306 3.10 -6.71 1.48
C ALA A 306 4.62 -6.86 1.68
N PRO A 307 5.16 -8.08 1.88
CA PRO A 307 6.58 -8.28 2.19
C PRO A 307 7.51 -7.90 1.02
N SER A 308 6.98 -7.78 -0.19
CA SER A 308 7.70 -7.21 -1.35
C SER A 308 8.10 -5.73 -1.15
N GLY A 309 7.47 -5.01 -0.22
CA GLY A 309 7.79 -3.63 0.13
C GLY A 309 7.45 -2.58 -0.95
N GLY A 310 6.60 -2.93 -1.92
CA GLY A 310 6.07 -2.01 -2.93
C GLY A 310 5.19 -2.73 -3.97
N ARG A 311 4.43 -1.95 -4.74
CA ARG A 311 3.48 -2.46 -5.74
C ARG A 311 4.13 -3.38 -6.79
N ASP A 312 3.34 -4.32 -7.31
CA ASP A 312 3.63 -5.18 -8.47
C ASP A 312 3.86 -4.35 -9.75
N ARG A 313 4.43 -4.97 -10.79
CA ARG A 313 4.73 -4.30 -12.07
C ARG A 313 4.43 -5.22 -13.25
N ILE A 314 3.97 -4.64 -14.35
CA ILE A 314 3.86 -5.32 -15.65
C ILE A 314 5.23 -5.91 -16.02
N SER A 315 5.26 -7.18 -16.40
CA SER A 315 6.45 -7.85 -16.92
C SER A 315 6.87 -7.24 -18.27
N PRO A 316 8.17 -6.99 -18.54
CA PRO A 316 8.61 -6.35 -19.79
C PRO A 316 8.10 -7.02 -21.08
N ASP A 317 7.93 -8.34 -21.05
CA ASP A 317 7.64 -9.17 -22.22
C ASP A 317 6.15 -9.60 -22.33
N SER A 318 5.25 -9.10 -21.46
CA SER A 318 3.83 -9.47 -21.50
C SER A 318 2.93 -8.42 -20.83
N ASN A 319 1.60 -8.51 -21.05
CA ASN A 319 0.63 -7.69 -20.30
C ASN A 319 0.30 -8.25 -18.91
N TYR A 320 0.99 -9.30 -18.44
CA TYR A 320 0.77 -9.91 -17.13
C TYR A 320 1.54 -9.15 -16.04
N VAL A 321 0.90 -9.01 -14.88
CA VAL A 321 1.42 -8.36 -13.67
C VAL A 321 1.65 -9.45 -12.63
N PRO A 322 2.87 -10.02 -12.50
CA PRO A 322 3.17 -10.98 -11.45
C PRO A 322 3.16 -10.32 -10.05
N PRO A 323 2.76 -11.08 -9.00
CA PRO A 323 3.11 -10.77 -7.62
C PRO A 323 4.62 -10.50 -7.48
N ALA A 324 5.00 -9.37 -6.88
CA ALA A 324 6.41 -9.07 -6.63
C ALA A 324 6.98 -9.96 -5.51
N ALA A 325 8.16 -10.54 -5.74
CA ALA A 325 8.84 -11.42 -4.78
C ALA A 325 8.96 -10.80 -3.37
N PHE A 326 8.73 -11.63 -2.35
CA PHE A 326 8.78 -11.24 -0.94
C PHE A 326 10.21 -11.03 -0.43
N ASP A 327 10.42 -10.00 0.40
CA ASP A 327 11.62 -9.90 1.22
C ASP A 327 11.50 -10.89 2.39
N SER A 328 12.23 -12.00 2.35
CA SER A 328 12.20 -13.03 3.40
C SER A 328 12.54 -12.49 4.79
N SER A 329 13.31 -11.40 4.88
CA SER A 329 13.61 -10.74 6.16
C SER A 329 12.47 -9.84 6.67
N ALA A 330 11.53 -9.44 5.81
CA ALA A 330 10.27 -8.84 6.25
C ALA A 330 9.30 -9.92 6.76
N VAL A 331 9.17 -11.05 6.05
CA VAL A 331 8.39 -12.22 6.50
C VAL A 331 8.91 -12.74 7.85
N GLY A 332 10.21 -12.98 7.96
CA GLY A 332 10.85 -13.44 9.20
C GLY A 332 10.76 -12.45 10.36
N LEU A 333 10.73 -11.14 10.09
CA LEU A 333 10.48 -10.11 11.09
C LEU A 333 9.05 -10.19 11.65
N MET A 334 8.05 -10.32 10.78
CA MET A 334 6.65 -10.46 11.21
C MET A 334 6.40 -11.75 11.98
N ARG A 335 6.91 -12.90 11.50
CA ARG A 335 6.86 -14.17 12.24
C ARG A 335 7.51 -14.02 13.61
N ARG A 336 8.69 -13.39 13.70
CA ARG A 336 9.38 -13.21 14.99
C ARG A 336 8.54 -12.37 15.95
N LEU A 337 8.06 -11.20 15.52
CA LEU A 337 7.27 -10.29 16.36
C LEU A 337 5.98 -10.93 16.90
N THR A 338 5.36 -11.79 16.10
CA THR A 338 4.14 -12.53 16.47
C THR A 338 4.47 -13.70 17.39
N SER A 339 5.50 -14.51 17.10
CA SER A 339 5.94 -15.59 18.01
C SER A 339 6.45 -15.09 19.37
N GLU A 340 7.07 -13.90 19.41
CA GLU A 340 7.59 -13.27 20.64
C GLU A 340 6.49 -12.45 21.38
N SER A 341 5.24 -12.48 20.91
CA SER A 341 4.13 -11.75 21.53
C SER A 341 3.55 -12.44 22.77
N GLY A 342 3.59 -13.78 22.82
CA GLY A 342 2.89 -14.56 23.83
C GLY A 342 1.37 -14.68 23.59
N VAL A 343 0.88 -14.20 22.45
CA VAL A 343 -0.52 -14.32 22.00
C VAL A 343 -0.55 -15.20 20.74
N PRO A 344 -1.49 -16.17 20.62
CA PRO A 344 -1.65 -16.95 19.40
C PRO A 344 -1.80 -16.02 18.19
N SER A 345 -1.11 -16.36 17.09
CA SER A 345 -0.95 -15.45 15.96
C SER A 345 -0.90 -16.24 14.66
N HIS A 346 -1.68 -15.77 13.68
CA HIS A 346 -2.02 -16.51 12.46
C HIS A 346 -1.46 -15.80 11.23
N LEU A 347 -0.82 -16.54 10.31
CA LEU A 347 -0.15 -15.98 9.13
C LEU A 347 -0.71 -16.60 7.84
N HIS A 348 -1.57 -15.85 7.14
CA HIS A 348 -2.23 -16.33 5.93
C HIS A 348 -1.58 -15.77 4.65
N PRO A 349 -1.24 -16.61 3.66
CA PRO A 349 -0.90 -16.16 2.31
C PRO A 349 -2.17 -15.61 1.63
N THR A 350 -2.10 -14.39 1.12
CA THR A 350 -3.26 -13.65 0.58
C THR A 350 -2.94 -13.10 -0.81
N ALA A 351 -3.87 -13.20 -1.76
CA ALA A 351 -3.71 -12.67 -3.11
C ALA A 351 -4.74 -11.57 -3.41
N LEU A 352 -4.30 -10.55 -4.14
CA LEU A 352 -5.10 -9.41 -4.57
C LEU A 352 -4.88 -9.13 -6.06
N TYR A 353 -5.97 -9.15 -6.83
CA TYR A 353 -6.05 -8.66 -8.21
C TYR A 353 -6.82 -7.33 -8.21
N SER A 354 -6.10 -6.22 -8.38
CA SER A 354 -6.65 -4.85 -8.36
C SER A 354 -5.93 -3.88 -9.32
N TYR A 355 -4.85 -4.33 -9.99
CA TYR A 355 -3.92 -3.48 -10.75
C TYR A 355 -4.62 -2.48 -11.68
N ASP A 356 -5.60 -2.93 -12.46
CA ASP A 356 -6.26 -2.16 -13.50
C ASP A 356 -7.20 -1.05 -12.96
N ILE A 357 -7.48 -1.01 -11.65
CA ILE A 357 -8.25 0.07 -11.01
C ILE A 357 -7.42 1.36 -10.95
N MET A 358 -6.15 1.26 -10.54
CA MET A 358 -5.27 2.41 -10.35
C MET A 358 -3.79 2.00 -10.47
N PRO A 359 -3.33 1.69 -11.70
CA PRO A 359 -2.02 1.10 -11.90
C PRO A 359 -0.87 2.05 -11.51
N PRO A 360 0.25 1.53 -10.97
CA PRO A 360 1.47 2.31 -10.82
C PRO A 360 1.95 2.85 -12.17
N PRO A 361 2.44 4.10 -12.22
CA PRO A 361 3.09 4.59 -13.42
C PRO A 361 4.33 3.75 -13.76
N ARG A 362 4.59 3.66 -15.07
CA ARG A 362 5.68 2.84 -15.63
C ARG A 362 7.07 3.33 -15.17
N THR A 363 7.18 4.61 -14.84
CA THR A 363 8.38 5.29 -14.34
C THR A 363 8.19 5.73 -12.89
N LEU A 364 9.26 5.71 -12.09
CA LEU A 364 9.24 6.19 -10.70
C LEU A 364 9.30 7.73 -10.66
N GLU A 365 8.14 8.38 -10.74
CA GLU A 365 8.00 9.81 -10.52
C GLU A 365 7.88 10.10 -9.02
N LYS A 366 8.77 10.96 -8.51
CA LYS A 366 8.84 11.37 -7.08
C LYS A 366 8.38 12.81 -6.86
N GLU A 367 7.65 13.35 -7.83
CA GLU A 367 7.31 14.76 -7.94
C GLU A 367 5.79 14.95 -7.88
N LEU A 368 5.34 15.96 -7.12
CA LEU A 368 3.92 16.32 -7.04
C LEU A 368 3.37 16.66 -8.43
N GLY A 369 2.25 16.05 -8.82
CA GLY A 369 1.66 16.19 -10.17
C GLY A 369 1.90 14.98 -11.10
N GLU A 370 2.50 13.89 -10.60
CA GLU A 370 2.52 12.59 -11.27
C GLU A 370 1.14 12.18 -11.81
N LYS A 371 1.10 11.70 -13.07
CA LYS A 371 -0.14 11.31 -13.74
C LYS A 371 -0.84 10.14 -13.04
N ARG A 372 -2.14 10.29 -12.80
CA ARG A 372 -2.99 9.24 -12.21
C ARG A 372 -3.87 8.63 -13.29
N VAL A 373 -3.71 7.34 -13.53
CA VAL A 373 -4.54 6.55 -14.45
C VAL A 373 -5.48 5.70 -13.61
N ILE A 374 -6.73 5.64 -14.03
CA ILE A 374 -7.84 5.01 -13.32
C ILE A 374 -8.70 4.26 -14.34
N GLY A 375 -9.17 3.07 -13.98
CA GLY A 375 -10.06 2.25 -14.79
C GLY A 375 -11.23 1.69 -14.00
N PHE A 376 -12.29 1.31 -14.71
CA PHE A 376 -13.38 0.50 -14.17
C PHE A 376 -13.13 -0.97 -14.51
N HIS A 377 -12.82 -1.79 -13.51
CA HIS A 377 -12.39 -3.16 -13.71
C HIS A 377 -12.92 -4.12 -12.64
N GLY A 378 -12.97 -5.41 -12.98
CA GLY A 378 -13.20 -6.45 -11.99
C GLY A 378 -11.97 -6.59 -11.08
N VAL A 379 -12.20 -6.87 -9.80
CA VAL A 379 -11.13 -7.06 -8.80
C VAL A 379 -11.36 -8.37 -8.07
N ALA A 380 -10.29 -8.97 -7.55
CA ALA A 380 -10.46 -10.17 -6.75
C ALA A 380 -9.52 -10.21 -5.56
N PHE A 381 -9.96 -10.86 -4.49
CA PHE A 381 -9.25 -10.95 -3.22
C PHE A 381 -9.44 -12.35 -2.64
N SER A 382 -8.35 -13.07 -2.38
CA SER A 382 -8.36 -14.44 -1.87
C SER A 382 -7.44 -14.57 -0.68
N VAL A 383 -7.83 -15.40 0.29
CA VAL A 383 -6.99 -15.81 1.40
C VAL A 383 -6.79 -17.33 1.37
N GLY A 384 -5.58 -17.78 1.67
CA GLY A 384 -5.22 -19.19 1.78
C GLY A 384 -5.22 -19.68 3.22
N GLU A 385 -5.17 -21.01 3.37
CA GLU A 385 -4.87 -21.65 4.65
C GLU A 385 -3.50 -21.21 5.18
N GLU A 386 -3.34 -21.22 6.49
CA GLU A 386 -2.07 -20.90 7.12
C GLU A 386 -0.97 -21.89 6.73
N ILE A 387 0.24 -21.37 6.55
CA ILE A 387 1.41 -22.22 6.33
C ILE A 387 2.09 -22.49 7.66
N ASP A 388 2.10 -23.77 8.06
CA ASP A 388 2.85 -24.26 9.21
C ASP A 388 4.36 -24.10 8.97
N PHE A 389 4.99 -23.25 9.78
CA PHE A 389 6.42 -23.00 9.71
C PHE A 389 7.25 -24.25 10.06
N ASP A 390 6.87 -24.98 11.11
CA ASP A 390 7.65 -26.09 11.63
C ASP A 390 7.56 -27.28 10.66
N ALA A 391 6.42 -27.48 10.00
CA ALA A 391 6.27 -28.46 8.92
C ALA A 391 7.09 -28.09 7.66
N VAL A 392 7.03 -26.83 7.21
CA VAL A 392 7.75 -26.36 6.00
C VAL A 392 9.27 -26.32 6.18
N THR A 393 9.74 -26.16 7.43
CA THR A 393 11.17 -26.05 7.76
C THR A 393 11.73 -27.30 8.45
N ALA A 394 10.96 -28.38 8.51
CA ALA A 394 11.37 -29.65 9.10
C ALA A 394 12.71 -30.15 8.51
N GLY A 395 13.70 -30.36 9.38
CA GLY A 395 15.04 -30.80 8.99
C GLY A 395 16.00 -29.68 8.54
N ILE A 396 15.58 -28.41 8.52
CA ILE A 396 16.45 -27.27 8.20
C ILE A 396 17.04 -26.70 9.49
N GLU A 397 18.35 -26.91 9.71
CA GLU A 397 19.05 -26.39 10.91
C GLU A 397 19.41 -24.90 10.79
N ASP A 398 19.71 -24.41 9.58
CA ASP A 398 20.06 -23.00 9.39
C ASP A 398 18.83 -22.10 9.44
N ARG A 399 18.82 -21.15 10.38
CA ARG A 399 17.70 -20.24 10.62
C ARG A 399 17.40 -19.34 9.42
N ARG A 400 18.38 -19.01 8.59
CA ARG A 400 18.19 -18.15 7.41
C ARG A 400 17.60 -18.97 6.26
N GLU A 401 18.10 -20.17 6.01
CA GLU A 401 17.51 -21.12 5.05
C GLU A 401 16.05 -21.43 5.41
N ALA A 402 15.76 -21.69 6.69
CA ALA A 402 14.38 -21.89 7.17
C ALA A 402 13.48 -20.67 6.94
N GLN A 403 14.00 -19.45 7.14
CA GLN A 403 13.28 -18.20 6.85
C GLN A 403 13.02 -17.99 5.36
N GLU A 404 14.01 -18.28 4.51
CA GLU A 404 13.89 -18.20 3.05
C GLU A 404 12.86 -19.23 2.56
N LYS A 405 12.97 -20.50 2.99
CA LYS A 405 12.03 -21.59 2.67
C LYS A 405 10.58 -21.28 3.06
N TYR A 406 10.36 -20.70 4.24
CA TYR A 406 9.03 -20.30 4.68
C TYR A 406 8.46 -19.11 3.87
N SER A 407 9.31 -18.14 3.55
CA SER A 407 8.95 -17.01 2.68
C SER A 407 8.55 -17.49 1.28
N ASP A 408 9.28 -18.46 0.73
CA ASP A 408 9.00 -19.04 -0.59
C ASP A 408 7.68 -19.83 -0.59
N ALA A 409 7.37 -20.58 0.48
CA ALA A 409 6.10 -21.28 0.61
C ALA A 409 4.90 -20.33 0.66
N LEU A 410 4.99 -19.25 1.45
CA LEU A 410 3.96 -18.19 1.49
C LEU A 410 3.80 -17.53 0.11
N PHE A 411 4.91 -17.15 -0.53
CA PHE A 411 4.87 -16.51 -1.83
C PHE A 411 4.30 -17.43 -2.93
N ALA A 412 4.64 -18.72 -2.92
CA ALA A 412 4.09 -19.70 -3.85
C ALA A 412 2.55 -19.84 -3.72
N SER A 413 2.02 -19.84 -2.50
CA SER A 413 0.56 -19.83 -2.28
C SER A 413 -0.09 -18.54 -2.77
N VAL A 414 0.56 -17.38 -2.59
CA VAL A 414 0.07 -16.10 -3.14
C VAL A 414 0.04 -16.12 -4.66
N VAL A 415 1.05 -16.67 -5.32
CA VAL A 415 1.09 -16.81 -6.79
C VAL A 415 0.01 -17.79 -7.28
N GLU A 416 -0.14 -18.96 -6.66
CA GLU A 416 -1.17 -19.95 -7.02
C GLU A 416 -2.59 -19.37 -6.91
N GLN A 417 -2.88 -18.64 -5.83
CA GLN A 417 -4.14 -17.92 -5.67
C GLN A 417 -4.29 -16.82 -6.74
N TYR A 418 -3.26 -16.00 -6.94
CA TYR A 418 -3.31 -14.86 -7.87
C TYR A 418 -3.56 -15.28 -9.33
N ASP A 419 -2.89 -16.34 -9.82
CA ASP A 419 -3.09 -16.83 -11.19
C ASP A 419 -4.50 -17.38 -11.43
N LEU A 420 -5.15 -17.88 -10.38
CA LEU A 420 -6.56 -18.27 -10.39
C LEU A 420 -7.47 -17.04 -10.40
N LEU A 421 -7.16 -16.01 -9.60
CA LEU A 421 -7.90 -14.74 -9.60
C LEU A 421 -7.85 -14.02 -10.97
N VAL A 422 -6.69 -14.02 -11.62
CA VAL A 422 -6.52 -13.48 -12.99
C VAL A 422 -7.47 -14.19 -13.96
N GLN A 423 -7.49 -15.52 -13.96
CA GLN A 423 -8.38 -16.31 -14.81
C GLN A 423 -9.87 -16.08 -14.51
N ALA A 424 -10.23 -15.90 -13.24
CA ALA A 424 -11.59 -15.62 -12.82
C ALA A 424 -12.10 -14.28 -13.36
N VAL A 425 -11.35 -13.20 -13.13
CA VAL A 425 -11.73 -11.84 -13.54
C VAL A 425 -11.77 -11.71 -15.06
N GLN A 426 -10.75 -12.23 -15.76
CA GLN A 426 -10.61 -12.05 -17.20
C GLN A 426 -11.58 -12.92 -18.01
N GLU A 427 -11.76 -14.19 -17.65
CA GLU A 427 -12.45 -15.17 -18.51
C GLU A 427 -13.52 -16.00 -17.78
N LYS A 428 -13.11 -16.78 -16.78
CA LYS A 428 -13.87 -17.95 -16.27
C LYS A 428 -14.90 -17.64 -15.19
N GLY A 429 -14.81 -16.50 -14.53
CA GLY A 429 -15.62 -16.19 -13.36
C GLY A 429 -15.50 -17.25 -12.26
N LEU A 430 -16.64 -17.68 -11.70
CA LEU A 430 -16.70 -18.69 -10.63
C LEU A 430 -16.14 -20.06 -11.05
N ASP A 431 -16.14 -20.39 -12.35
CA ASP A 431 -15.63 -21.66 -12.90
C ASP A 431 -14.09 -21.74 -12.85
N ALA A 432 -13.39 -20.69 -12.43
CA ALA A 432 -11.98 -20.75 -12.07
C ALA A 432 -11.71 -21.42 -10.71
N SER A 433 -12.76 -21.68 -9.90
CA SER A 433 -12.62 -22.28 -8.57
C SER A 433 -11.91 -23.64 -8.60
N THR A 434 -11.15 -23.93 -7.55
CA THR A 434 -10.47 -25.20 -7.31
C THR A 434 -10.71 -25.69 -5.89
N ASP A 435 -10.28 -26.91 -5.57
CA ASP A 435 -10.37 -27.47 -4.21
C ASP A 435 -9.63 -26.62 -3.15
N LYS A 436 -8.65 -25.79 -3.57
CA LYS A 436 -7.90 -24.86 -2.70
C LYS A 436 -8.45 -23.44 -2.64
N VAL A 437 -9.15 -23.01 -3.69
CA VAL A 437 -9.67 -21.63 -3.81
C VAL A 437 -11.09 -21.69 -4.35
N LYS A 438 -12.06 -21.55 -3.46
CA LYS A 438 -13.48 -21.45 -3.79
C LYS A 438 -13.85 -19.98 -3.97
N LEU A 439 -14.24 -19.59 -5.18
CA LEU A 439 -14.65 -18.23 -5.49
C LEU A 439 -16.14 -18.00 -5.21
N GLU A 440 -16.46 -16.80 -4.73
CA GLU A 440 -17.82 -16.35 -4.42
C GLU A 440 -17.98 -14.85 -4.79
N GLN A 441 -19.22 -14.36 -4.81
CA GLN A 441 -19.57 -12.94 -4.98
C GLN A 441 -20.56 -12.56 -3.87
N THR A 442 -20.11 -11.81 -2.86
CA THR A 442 -20.84 -11.62 -1.59
C THR A 442 -21.65 -10.31 -1.52
N TRP A 443 -21.96 -9.73 -2.68
CA TRP A 443 -22.57 -8.41 -2.87
C TRP A 443 -23.68 -8.39 -3.93
N LEU A 444 -24.09 -9.56 -4.44
CA LEU A 444 -25.18 -9.76 -5.40
C LEU A 444 -26.44 -10.28 -4.69
#